data_AF-K1S6A2-F1
#
_entry.id   AF-K1S6A2-F1
#
_cell.length_a   1.000
_cell.length_b   1.000
_cell.length_c   1.000
_cell.angle_alpha   90.00
_cell.angle_beta   90.00
_cell.angle_gamma   90.00
#
_symmetry.space_group_name_H-M   'P 1'
#
loop_
_entity.id
_entity.type
_entity.pdbx_description
1 polymer ?
#
loop_
_entity_poly.entity_id
_entity_poly.type
_entity_poly.pdbx_seq_one_letter_code
_entity_poly.pdbx_strand_id
1 'polypeptide(L)'
;MPHVAEAIRQTKGQILMDGEEICDARFSKCCGGITEEFQYCWEDTPKTYLTAVRDIALGVEHTLPNLTNEEEAEKWIRFNPPAFCNTQDKKILSEVLNDYDQETVNFYRWKETLSQEKLQQLIADKLKMDLGAILDMKAVERGKSG
;
A
#
# COMPACT_ATOMS: atom_id res chain seq x y z
N MET A 1 21.66 -14.26 -10.70
CA MET A 1 20.32 -14.52 -10.12
C MET A 1 19.80 -15.89 -10.59
N PRO A 2 20.40 -17.02 -10.18
CA PRO A 2 19.95 -18.36 -10.61
C PRO A 2 18.51 -18.70 -10.19
N HIS A 3 18.08 -18.23 -9.02
CA HIS A 3 16.70 -18.43 -8.53
C HIS A 3 15.65 -17.69 -9.37
N VAL A 4 15.96 -16.49 -9.87
CA VAL A 4 15.05 -15.73 -10.75
C VAL A 4 14.87 -16.47 -12.08
N ALA A 5 15.97 -16.95 -12.68
CA ALA A 5 15.91 -17.70 -13.93
C ALA A 5 15.11 -19.01 -13.77
N GLU A 6 15.26 -19.69 -12.64
CA GLU A 6 14.51 -20.90 -12.33
C GLU A 6 13.02 -20.63 -12.15
N ALA A 7 12.65 -19.58 -11.40
CA ALA A 7 11.25 -19.18 -11.23
C ALA A 7 10.59 -18.89 -12.59
N ILE A 8 11.25 -18.11 -13.46
CA ILE A 8 10.77 -17.82 -14.82
C ILE A 8 10.61 -19.10 -15.64
N ARG A 9 11.55 -20.04 -15.54
CA ARG A 9 11.50 -21.32 -16.26
C ARG A 9 10.32 -22.17 -15.79
N GLN A 10 10.09 -22.24 -14.48
CA GLN A 10 9.02 -23.03 -13.87
C GLN A 10 7.62 -22.47 -14.16
N THR A 11 7.48 -21.15 -14.30
CA THR A 11 6.19 -20.49 -14.57
C THR A 11 6.03 -20.07 -16.03
N LYS A 12 6.91 -20.53 -16.93
CA LYS A 12 6.88 -20.17 -18.35
C LYS A 12 5.53 -20.53 -18.98
N GLY A 13 4.86 -19.54 -19.56
CA GLY A 13 3.58 -19.70 -20.23
C GLY A 13 2.37 -19.72 -19.29
N GLN A 14 2.57 -19.52 -17.99
CA GLN A 14 1.48 -19.30 -17.04
C GLN A 14 1.06 -17.83 -17.04
N ILE A 15 -0.25 -17.60 -17.03
CA ILE A 15 -0.87 -16.27 -16.96
C ILE A 15 -2.01 -16.30 -15.94
N LEU A 16 -2.30 -15.15 -15.35
CA LEU A 16 -3.49 -14.96 -14.53
C LEU A 16 -4.64 -14.52 -15.43
N MET A 17 -5.79 -15.17 -15.30
CA MET A 17 -6.99 -14.88 -16.09
C MET A 17 -8.21 -14.77 -15.19
N ASP A 18 -9.16 -13.94 -15.58
CA ASP A 18 -10.52 -13.89 -15.04
C ASP A 18 -11.50 -14.16 -16.19
N GLY A 19 -12.14 -15.33 -16.15
CA GLY A 19 -12.91 -15.83 -17.30
C GLY A 19 -12.02 -16.03 -18.54
N GLU A 20 -12.31 -15.28 -19.60
CA GLU A 20 -11.57 -15.32 -20.87
C GLU A 20 -10.56 -14.18 -21.02
N GLU A 21 -10.48 -13.26 -20.06
CA GLU A 21 -9.60 -12.09 -20.11
C GLU A 21 -8.32 -12.29 -19.27
N ILE A 22 -7.22 -11.70 -19.73
CA ILE A 22 -5.95 -11.68 -18.98
C ILE A 22 -6.08 -10.64 -17.85
N CYS A 23 -5.76 -11.04 -16.63
CA CYS A 23 -5.81 -10.13 -15.49
C CYS A 23 -4.77 -9.02 -15.59
N ASP A 24 -5.15 -7.84 -15.12
CA ASP A 24 -4.20 -6.83 -14.66
C ASP A 24 -3.51 -7.34 -13.39
N ALA A 25 -2.25 -7.78 -13.54
CA ALA A 25 -1.45 -8.39 -12.47
C ALA A 25 -0.51 -7.38 -11.76
N ARG A 26 -1.01 -6.18 -11.46
CA ARG A 26 -0.27 -5.19 -10.68
C ARG A 26 0.03 -5.69 -9.26
N PHE A 27 1.14 -5.21 -8.72
CA PHE A 27 1.58 -5.54 -7.36
C PHE A 27 2.14 -4.31 -6.67
N SER A 28 2.13 -4.32 -5.33
CA SER A 28 2.76 -3.31 -4.49
C SER A 28 3.67 -3.98 -3.45
N LYS A 29 4.71 -3.27 -3.03
CA LYS A 29 5.69 -3.76 -2.04
C LYS A 29 5.08 -3.93 -0.65
N CYS A 30 4.16 -3.03 -0.28
CA CYS A 30 3.52 -2.99 1.02
C CYS A 30 2.12 -2.41 0.86
N CYS A 31 1.11 -3.13 1.36
CA CYS A 31 -0.29 -2.72 1.30
C CYS A 31 -0.78 -2.08 2.61
N GLY A 32 0.09 -1.89 3.61
CA GLY A 32 -0.31 -1.40 4.93
C GLY A 32 -1.21 -2.37 5.71
N GLY A 33 -1.38 -3.60 5.21
CA GLY A 33 -2.15 -4.70 5.78
C GLY A 33 -3.41 -5.06 4.99
N ILE A 34 -3.88 -4.22 4.07
CA ILE A 34 -5.10 -4.47 3.28
C ILE A 34 -4.82 -4.08 1.83
N THR A 35 -5.08 -4.96 0.87
CA THR A 35 -5.02 -4.57 -0.55
C THR A 35 -6.17 -3.63 -0.88
N GLU A 36 -6.03 -2.81 -1.93
CA GLU A 36 -7.07 -1.88 -2.34
C GLU A 36 -7.89 -2.42 -3.52
N GLU A 37 -9.12 -1.94 -3.65
CA GLU A 37 -9.94 -2.14 -4.84
C GLU A 37 -9.43 -1.26 -5.99
N PHE A 38 -9.41 -1.80 -7.21
CA PHE A 38 -8.89 -1.08 -8.38
C PHE A 38 -9.53 0.31 -8.57
N GLN A 39 -10.82 0.42 -8.27
CA GLN A 39 -11.60 1.61 -8.57
C GLN A 39 -11.21 2.86 -7.77
N TYR A 40 -10.65 2.69 -6.57
CA TYR A 40 -10.28 3.80 -5.70
C TYR A 40 -8.87 4.35 -5.98
N CYS A 41 -8.04 3.62 -6.72
CA CYS A 41 -6.66 4.02 -6.98
C CYS A 41 -6.40 4.45 -8.42
N TRP A 42 -7.17 3.94 -9.39
CA TRP A 42 -6.80 4.07 -10.81
C TRP A 42 -7.93 4.58 -11.70
N GLU A 43 -8.99 3.82 -11.88
CA GLU A 43 -10.12 4.21 -12.73
C GLU A 43 -11.40 3.73 -12.07
N ASP A 44 -12.48 4.51 -12.12
CA ASP A 44 -13.78 4.17 -11.54
C ASP A 44 -14.49 3.04 -12.33
N THR A 45 -13.89 1.85 -12.30
CA THR A 45 -14.33 0.64 -12.98
C THR A 45 -13.92 -0.56 -12.12
N PRO A 46 -14.86 -1.18 -11.39
CA PRO A 46 -14.56 -2.32 -10.53
C PRO A 46 -13.92 -3.46 -11.31
N LYS A 47 -12.95 -4.13 -10.67
CA LYS A 47 -12.35 -5.39 -11.16
C LYS A 47 -12.57 -6.46 -10.09
N THR A 48 -13.25 -7.53 -10.47
CA THR A 48 -13.58 -8.71 -9.65
C THR A 48 -12.37 -9.36 -8.98
N TYR A 49 -11.20 -9.28 -9.63
CA TYR A 49 -9.94 -9.89 -9.19
C TYR A 49 -8.97 -8.91 -8.50
N LEU A 50 -9.26 -7.60 -8.46
CA LEU A 50 -8.47 -6.59 -7.73
C LEU A 50 -9.34 -5.96 -6.66
N THR A 51 -9.53 -6.71 -5.58
CA THR A 51 -10.40 -6.37 -4.45
C THR A 51 -9.60 -6.19 -3.17
N ALA A 52 -10.26 -5.65 -2.14
CA ALA A 52 -9.65 -5.51 -0.83
C ALA A 52 -9.65 -6.84 -0.06
N VAL A 53 -8.45 -7.27 0.35
CA VAL A 53 -8.22 -8.47 1.15
C VAL A 53 -7.21 -8.22 2.26
N ARG A 54 -7.33 -8.94 3.40
CA ARG A 54 -6.33 -8.91 4.46
C ARG A 54 -5.05 -9.62 4.04
N ASP A 55 -3.92 -8.98 4.26
CA ASP A 55 -2.59 -9.52 3.98
C ASP A 55 -2.06 -10.38 5.14
N ILE A 56 -2.72 -11.50 5.47
CA ILE A 56 -2.34 -12.37 6.60
C ILE A 56 -2.40 -13.87 6.27
N ALA A 57 -1.72 -14.69 7.07
CA ALA A 57 -1.59 -16.13 6.87
C ALA A 57 -2.88 -16.96 7.07
N LEU A 58 -3.94 -16.38 7.63
CA LEU A 58 -5.22 -17.07 7.89
C LEU A 58 -6.08 -17.27 6.62
N GLY A 59 -5.50 -17.03 5.43
CA GLY A 59 -6.22 -17.00 4.16
C GLY A 59 -6.82 -15.63 3.91
N VAL A 60 -7.57 -15.51 2.82
CA VAL A 60 -8.36 -14.30 2.49
C VAL A 60 -9.47 -14.15 3.53
N GLU A 61 -9.16 -13.60 4.70
CA GLU A 61 -10.19 -13.13 5.62
C GLU A 61 -10.85 -11.89 5.01
N HIS A 62 -12.14 -11.99 4.73
CA HIS A 62 -12.95 -10.89 4.20
C HIS A 62 -13.40 -9.89 5.27
N THR A 63 -13.18 -10.19 6.56
CA THR A 63 -13.55 -9.27 7.63
C THR A 63 -12.53 -8.14 7.68
N LEU A 64 -12.85 -7.06 6.97
CA LEU A 64 -12.05 -5.85 6.93
C LEU A 64 -12.58 -4.84 7.97
N PRO A 65 -11.69 -4.13 8.69
CA PRO A 65 -12.12 -2.90 9.36
C PRO A 65 -12.69 -1.93 8.33
N ASN A 66 -13.63 -1.08 8.75
CA ASN A 66 -14.19 -0.08 7.85
C ASN A 66 -13.28 1.16 7.80
N LEU A 67 -12.26 1.12 6.94
CA LEU A 67 -11.27 2.19 6.84
C LEU A 67 -11.76 3.42 6.05
N THR A 68 -12.97 3.38 5.50
CA THR A 68 -13.62 4.60 4.98
C THR A 68 -14.10 5.51 6.10
N ASN A 69 -14.11 5.03 7.36
CA ASN A 69 -14.35 5.84 8.55
C ASN A 69 -13.02 6.37 9.09
N GLU A 70 -12.88 7.70 9.23
CA GLU A 70 -11.62 8.33 9.63
C GLU A 70 -11.13 7.90 11.01
N GLU A 71 -12.02 7.68 11.98
CA GLU A 71 -11.63 7.27 13.33
C GLU A 71 -11.04 5.85 13.32
N GLU A 72 -11.65 4.94 12.56
CA GLU A 72 -11.14 3.58 12.39
C GLU A 72 -9.85 3.55 11.57
N ALA A 73 -9.74 4.40 10.54
CA ALA A 73 -8.51 4.57 9.76
C ALA A 73 -7.36 5.10 10.63
N GLU A 74 -7.61 6.10 11.48
CA GLU A 74 -6.60 6.63 12.40
C GLU A 74 -6.12 5.54 13.36
N LYS A 75 -7.05 4.79 13.98
CA LYS A 75 -6.72 3.64 14.83
C LYS A 75 -5.88 2.62 14.07
N TRP A 76 -6.25 2.28 12.84
CA TRP A 76 -5.54 1.32 11.99
C TRP A 76 -4.10 1.75 11.64
N ILE A 77 -3.94 3.01 11.23
CA ILE A 77 -2.65 3.58 10.83
C ILE A 77 -1.72 3.69 12.05
N ARG A 78 -2.25 4.08 13.21
CA ARG A 78 -1.46 4.18 14.45
C ARG A 78 -1.19 2.82 15.10
N PHE A 79 -1.93 1.79 14.72
CA PHE A 79 -1.72 0.44 15.19
C PHE A 79 -0.72 -0.32 14.29
N ASN A 80 -0.22 -1.44 14.81
CA ASN A 80 0.74 -2.30 14.11
C ASN A 80 0.19 -3.74 13.99
N PRO A 81 -0.90 -3.97 13.23
CA PRO A 81 -1.51 -5.28 13.14
C PRO A 81 -0.61 -6.26 12.37
N PRO A 82 -0.73 -7.58 12.63
CA PRO A 82 -0.05 -8.59 11.82
C PRO A 82 -0.42 -8.45 10.34
N ALA A 83 0.61 -8.54 9.49
CA ALA A 83 0.50 -8.61 8.04
C ALA A 83 1.77 -9.27 7.45
N PHE A 84 1.70 -9.86 6.26
CA PHE A 84 2.90 -10.38 5.59
C PHE A 84 3.87 -9.26 5.24
N CYS A 85 3.37 -8.12 4.76
CA CYS A 85 4.18 -6.92 4.57
C CYS A 85 4.70 -6.30 5.88
N ASN A 86 4.18 -6.73 7.05
CA ASN A 86 4.72 -6.40 8.38
C ASN A 86 5.70 -7.47 8.87
N THR A 87 6.73 -7.77 8.08
CA THR A 87 7.76 -8.74 8.46
C THR A 87 8.97 -8.06 9.09
N GLN A 88 9.49 -8.67 10.16
CA GLN A 88 10.77 -8.29 10.78
C GLN A 88 11.89 -9.28 10.46
N ASP A 89 11.62 -10.26 9.58
CA ASP A 89 12.62 -11.23 9.17
C ASP A 89 13.69 -10.55 8.30
N LYS A 90 14.85 -10.30 8.91
CA LYS A 90 15.99 -9.64 8.26
C LYS A 90 16.44 -10.33 6.98
N LYS A 91 16.29 -11.66 6.88
CA LYS A 91 16.67 -12.41 5.69
C LYS A 91 15.71 -12.08 4.55
N ILE A 92 14.41 -12.15 4.80
CA ILE A 92 13.39 -11.75 3.81
C ILE A 92 13.59 -10.29 3.42
N LEU A 93 13.82 -9.41 4.39
CA LEU A 93 14.03 -7.99 4.12
C LEU A 93 15.27 -7.73 3.25
N SER A 94 16.38 -8.44 3.46
CA SER A 94 17.57 -8.32 2.60
C SER A 94 17.35 -8.81 1.17
N GLU A 95 16.37 -9.70 0.95
CA GLU A 95 16.03 -10.22 -0.37
C GLU A 95 15.03 -9.31 -1.12
N VAL A 96 14.19 -8.58 -0.38
CA VAL A 96 13.10 -7.75 -0.93
C VAL A 96 13.46 -6.25 -0.98
N LEU A 97 14.29 -5.76 -0.06
CA LEU A 97 14.74 -4.38 -0.01
C LEU A 97 16.08 -4.23 -0.74
N ASN A 98 16.12 -3.36 -1.74
CA ASN A 98 17.38 -2.92 -2.34
C ASN A 98 18.25 -2.22 -1.28
N ASP A 99 19.57 -2.20 -1.47
CA ASP A 99 20.55 -1.70 -0.48
C ASP A 99 20.24 -0.28 0.05
N TYR A 100 19.61 0.58 -0.76
CA TYR A 100 19.17 1.92 -0.37
C TYR A 100 18.00 1.93 0.65
N ASP A 101 17.12 0.93 0.59
CA ASP A 101 15.93 0.82 1.45
C ASP A 101 16.22 0.08 2.76
N GLN A 102 17.39 -0.54 2.91
CA GLN A 102 17.74 -1.34 4.10
C GLN A 102 18.01 -0.48 5.35
N GLU A 103 18.34 0.80 5.18
CA GLU A 103 18.52 1.73 6.31
C GLU A 103 17.19 2.07 7.01
N THR A 104 16.05 1.87 6.33
CA THR A 104 14.70 2.10 6.87
C THR A 104 13.90 0.80 6.91
N VAL A 105 14.20 -0.03 7.89
CA VAL A 105 13.46 -1.26 8.26
C VAL A 105 11.96 -1.03 8.55
N ASN A 106 11.52 0.23 8.64
CA ASN A 106 10.16 0.64 8.99
C ASN A 106 9.28 0.95 7.76
N PHE A 107 9.32 0.12 6.72
CA PHE A 107 8.51 0.35 5.51
C PHE A 107 7.00 0.04 5.71
N TYR A 108 6.64 -0.76 6.71
CA TYR A 108 5.24 -1.09 7.02
C TYR A 108 4.50 0.05 7.75
N ARG A 109 5.18 0.74 8.67
CA ARG A 109 4.69 1.91 9.41
C ARG A 109 5.84 2.90 9.57
N TRP A 110 5.67 4.08 9.02
CA TRP A 110 6.65 5.16 9.10
C TRP A 110 5.97 6.47 9.46
N LYS A 111 6.76 7.44 9.93
CA LYS A 111 6.30 8.78 10.27
C LYS A 111 7.34 9.78 9.82
N GLU A 112 6.89 10.80 9.12
CA GLU A 112 7.66 12.00 8.84
C GLU A 112 7.07 13.20 9.59
N THR A 113 7.92 14.15 9.97
CA THR A 113 7.48 15.39 10.62
C THR A 113 7.98 16.57 9.80
N LEU A 114 7.05 17.40 9.34
CA LEU A 114 7.36 18.61 8.59
C LEU A 114 7.18 19.85 9.48
N SER A 115 8.07 20.83 9.33
CA SER A 115 7.84 22.15 9.92
C SER A 115 6.68 22.85 9.21
N GLN A 116 6.08 23.81 9.90
CA GLN A 116 4.98 24.61 9.35
C GLN A 116 5.42 25.33 8.07
N GLU A 117 6.61 25.90 8.05
CA GLU A 117 7.19 26.60 6.88
C GLU A 117 7.39 25.63 5.72
N LYS A 118 7.88 24.41 5.99
CA LYS A 118 8.10 23.40 4.96
C LYS A 118 6.78 22.92 4.35
N LEU A 119 5.76 22.70 5.18
CA LEU A 119 4.42 22.29 4.72
C LEU A 119 3.79 23.37 3.83
N GLN A 120 3.82 24.63 4.27
CA GLN A 120 3.34 25.78 3.49
C GLN A 120 4.04 25.88 2.14
N GLN A 121 5.39 25.84 2.14
CA GLN A 121 6.18 25.91 0.93
C GLN A 121 5.82 24.78 -0.06
N LEU A 122 5.70 23.54 0.42
CA LEU A 122 5.34 22.40 -0.43
C LEU A 122 3.97 22.56 -1.07
N ILE A 123 2.96 23.00 -0.30
CA ILE A 123 1.61 23.20 -0.82
C ILE A 123 1.60 24.35 -1.84
N ALA A 124 2.25 25.47 -1.52
CA ALA A 124 2.36 26.60 -2.44
C ALA A 124 3.06 26.23 -3.75
N ASP A 125 4.14 25.45 -3.68
CA ASP A 125 4.87 25.01 -4.86
C ASP A 125 4.09 24.02 -5.71
N LYS A 126 3.31 23.11 -5.10
CA LYS A 126 2.56 22.07 -5.81
C LYS A 126 1.25 22.57 -6.39
N LEU A 127 0.52 23.42 -5.64
CA LEU A 127 -0.77 23.98 -6.08
C LEU A 127 -0.63 25.30 -6.82
N LYS A 128 0.56 25.92 -6.80
CA LYS A 128 0.81 27.27 -7.35
C LYS A 128 -0.10 28.33 -6.73
N MET A 129 -0.39 28.18 -5.44
CA MET A 129 -1.32 29.02 -4.68
C MET A 129 -0.81 29.21 -3.25
N ASP A 130 -0.80 30.45 -2.77
CA ASP A 130 -0.47 30.75 -1.37
C ASP A 130 -1.72 30.68 -0.49
N LEU A 131 -1.77 29.69 0.41
CA LEU A 131 -2.83 29.49 1.38
C LEU A 131 -2.48 30.06 2.76
N GLY A 132 -1.29 30.65 2.92
CA GLY A 132 -0.74 31.05 4.21
C GLY A 132 -0.54 29.86 5.14
N ALA A 133 -0.77 30.07 6.44
CA ALA A 133 -0.58 29.03 7.44
C ALA A 133 -1.62 27.91 7.35
N ILE A 134 -1.15 26.68 7.14
CA ILE A 134 -1.97 25.48 7.21
C ILE A 134 -2.32 25.22 8.67
N LEU A 135 -3.59 25.37 9.02
CA LEU A 135 -4.08 25.19 10.38
C LEU A 135 -4.52 23.75 10.64
N ASP A 136 -5.04 23.09 9.61
CA ASP A 136 -5.60 21.75 9.70
C ASP A 136 -5.62 21.08 8.31
N MET A 137 -5.51 19.76 8.29
CA MET A 137 -5.63 18.95 7.08
C MET A 137 -6.54 17.76 7.39
N LYS A 138 -7.66 17.65 6.67
CA LYS A 138 -8.65 16.60 6.87
C LYS A 138 -8.71 15.72 5.63
N ALA A 139 -8.64 14.41 5.83
CA ALA A 139 -8.99 13.47 4.78
C ALA A 139 -10.47 13.66 4.43
N VAL A 140 -10.77 13.80 3.13
CA VAL A 140 -12.14 13.98 2.64
C VAL A 140 -12.77 12.63 2.33
N GLU A 141 -11.99 11.70 1.81
CA GLU A 141 -12.41 10.36 1.41
C GLU A 141 -11.23 9.39 1.50
N ARG A 142 -11.53 8.11 1.68
CA ARG A 142 -10.58 6.99 1.75
C ARG A 142 -11.10 5.80 0.95
N GLY A 143 -10.18 5.00 0.41
CA GLY A 143 -10.51 3.75 -0.24
C GLY A 143 -10.88 2.67 0.78
N LYS A 144 -11.11 1.45 0.30
CA LYS A 144 -11.47 0.31 1.17
C LYS A 144 -10.33 -0.06 2.12
N SER A 145 -9.09 0.16 1.70
CA SER A 145 -7.86 -0.13 2.45
C SER A 145 -7.32 1.05 3.28
N GLY A 146 -7.96 2.22 3.20
CA GLY A 146 -7.62 3.43 3.97
C GLY A 146 -7.16 4.60 3.11
#